data_AF-A0A7C4KYK0-F1
#
_entry.id   AF-A0A7C4KYK0-F1
#
_cell.length_a   1.000
_cell.length_b   1.000
_cell.length_c   1.000
_cell.angle_alpha   90.00
_cell.angle_beta   90.00
_cell.angle_gamma   90.00
#
_symmetry.space_group_name_H-M   'P 1'
#
loop_
_entity.id
_entity.type
_entity.pdbx_description
1 polymer ?
#
loop_
_entity_poly.entity_id
_entity_poly.type
_entity_poly.pdbx_seq_one_letter_code
_entity_poly.pdbx_strand_id
1 'polypeptide(L)'
;MPEGFALNRSWVLVLKDGRVVVDWGENVFQDLASGQFIEVVDLIGSHAIRDEELVWLKRTGQVLNYDAGQVFLSSLPERKRKPLD
;
A
#
# COMPACT_ATOMS: atom_id res chain seq x y z
N MET A 1 -19.24 9.28 -3.72
CA MET A 1 -17.96 8.64 -4.12
C MET A 1 -17.20 8.35 -2.85
N PRO A 2 -16.60 7.16 -2.64
CA PRO A 2 -15.74 6.99 -1.49
C PRO A 2 -14.61 8.03 -1.62
N GLU A 3 -14.51 8.91 -0.64
CA GLU A 3 -13.35 9.80 -0.47
C GLU A 3 -12.12 8.88 -0.33
N GLY A 4 -11.01 9.19 -0.99
CA GLY A 4 -9.79 8.38 -0.88
C GLY A 4 -9.03 8.24 -2.20
N PHE A 5 -7.78 7.76 -2.09
CA PHE A 5 -6.93 7.48 -3.24
C PHE A 5 -7.20 6.07 -3.76
N ALA A 6 -7.69 5.96 -4.99
CA ALA A 6 -8.00 4.68 -5.62
C ALA A 6 -6.75 4.07 -6.27
N LEU A 7 -6.46 2.82 -5.95
CA LEU A 7 -5.36 2.03 -6.50
C LEU A 7 -5.86 0.76 -7.15
N ASN A 8 -5.15 0.31 -8.18
CA ASN A 8 -5.31 -1.05 -8.64
C ASN A 8 -4.86 -2.00 -7.54
N ARG A 9 -5.73 -2.95 -7.20
CA ARG A 9 -5.44 -3.95 -6.18
C ARG A 9 -4.18 -4.77 -6.46
N SER A 10 -3.86 -5.02 -7.72
CA SER A 10 -2.65 -5.79 -8.08
C SER A 10 -1.35 -5.06 -7.75
N TRP A 11 -1.41 -3.74 -7.51
CA TRP A 11 -0.25 -2.94 -7.11
C TRP A 11 0.00 -3.00 -5.61
N VAL A 12 -0.93 -3.54 -4.83
CA VAL A 12 -0.77 -3.67 -3.39
C VAL A 12 -0.25 -5.07 -3.10
N LEU A 13 0.97 -5.14 -2.58
CA LEU A 13 1.67 -6.37 -2.27
C LEU A 13 1.81 -6.54 -0.76
N VAL A 14 1.71 -7.77 -0.31
CA VAL A 14 2.07 -8.17 1.04
C VAL A 14 3.39 -8.92 0.98
N LEU A 15 4.39 -8.40 1.67
CA LEU A 15 5.72 -9.00 1.76
C LEU A 15 5.69 -10.20 2.70
N LYS A 16 6.71 -11.05 2.60
CA LYS A 16 6.88 -12.23 3.47
C LYS A 16 6.88 -11.90 4.97
N ASP A 17 7.34 -10.69 5.33
CA ASP A 17 7.37 -10.20 6.71
C ASP A 17 6.03 -9.57 7.18
N GLY A 18 5.00 -9.58 6.33
CA GLY A 18 3.68 -9.05 6.61
C GLY A 18 3.51 -7.55 6.34
N ARG A 19 4.57 -6.85 5.90
CA ARG A 19 4.41 -5.45 5.46
C ARG A 19 3.58 -5.38 4.20
N VAL A 20 2.72 -4.36 4.14
CA VAL A 20 1.93 -4.05 2.95
C VAL A 20 2.60 -2.89 2.23
N VAL A 21 2.90 -3.06 0.95
CA VAL A 21 3.53 -2.06 0.10
C VAL A 21 2.69 -1.80 -1.15
N VAL A 22 2.81 -0.59 -1.68
CA VAL A 22 2.32 -0.25 -3.02
C VAL A 22 3.50 -0.29 -3.98
N ASP A 23 3.38 -1.05 -5.05
CA ASP A 23 4.30 -1.08 -6.19
C ASP A 23 3.89 -0.03 -7.22
N TRP A 24 4.74 0.98 -7.40
CA TRP A 24 4.55 2.05 -8.37
C TRP A 24 5.19 1.76 -9.73
N GLY A 25 5.84 0.60 -9.88
CA GLY A 25 6.72 0.26 -10.99
C GLY A 25 8.14 0.79 -10.80
N GLU A 26 9.04 0.43 -11.73
CA GLU A 26 10.43 0.92 -11.76
C GLU A 26 11.23 0.69 -10.45
N ASN A 27 10.92 -0.38 -9.70
CA ASN A 27 11.47 -0.67 -8.37
C ASN A 27 11.16 0.40 -7.30
N VAL A 28 10.10 1.20 -7.51
CA VAL A 28 9.63 2.19 -6.54
C VAL A 28 8.50 1.59 -5.74
N PHE A 29 8.79 1.26 -4.49
CA PHE A 29 7.79 0.74 -3.56
C PHE A 29 7.49 1.77 -2.48
N GLN A 30 6.29 1.76 -1.94
CA GLN A 30 5.92 2.59 -0.79
C GLN A 30 5.28 1.74 0.29
N ASP A 31 5.84 1.79 1.51
CA ASP A 31 5.26 1.12 2.67
C ASP A 31 3.93 1.78 3.06
N LEU A 32 2.85 0.99 3.13
CA LEU A 32 1.51 1.53 3.37
C LEU A 32 1.34 2.08 4.79
N ALA A 33 2.02 1.47 5.77
CA ALA A 33 1.89 1.83 7.18
C ALA A 33 2.64 3.14 7.52
N SER A 34 3.85 3.31 6.99
CA SER A 34 4.74 4.45 7.27
C SER A 34 4.75 5.50 6.16
N GLY A 35 4.30 5.14 4.96
CA GLY A 35 4.37 5.97 3.76
C GLY A 35 5.76 6.20 3.19
N GLN A 36 6.79 5.54 3.74
CA GLN A 36 8.15 5.69 3.25
C GLN A 36 8.31 4.97 1.92
N PHE A 37 9.06 5.60 1.01
CA PHE A 37 9.51 4.92 -0.20
C PHE A 37 10.63 3.96 0.16
N ILE A 38 10.57 2.76 -0.43
CA ILE A 38 11.53 1.69 -0.25
C ILE A 38 12.26 1.51 -1.58
N GLU A 39 13.58 1.68 -1.55
CA GLU A 39 14.45 1.54 -2.73
C GLU A 39 14.83 0.08 -3.01
N VAL A 40 14.80 -0.78 -1.97
CA VAL A 40 15.12 -2.21 -2.08
C VAL A 40 14.08 -3.01 -1.31
N VAL A 41 13.31 -3.81 -2.02
CA VAL A 41 12.30 -4.70 -1.43
C VAL A 41 12.61 -6.14 -1.85
N ASP A 42 12.51 -7.07 -0.90
CA ASP A 42 12.57 -8.50 -1.20
C ASP A 42 11.16 -8.99 -1.54
N LEU A 43 10.93 -9.29 -2.82
CA LEU A 43 9.66 -9.82 -3.30
C LEU A 43 9.55 -11.34 -3.18
N ILE A 44 10.61 -12.04 -2.73
CA ILE A 44 10.55 -13.50 -2.59
C ILE A 44 9.53 -13.88 -1.50
N GLY A 45 8.49 -14.59 -1.93
CA GLY A 45 7.38 -14.98 -1.06
C GLY A 45 6.37 -13.86 -0.79
N SER A 46 6.44 -12.76 -1.55
CA SER A 46 5.38 -11.75 -1.58
C SER A 46 4.16 -12.22 -2.39
N HIS A 47 3.00 -11.63 -2.14
CA HIS A 47 1.79 -11.86 -2.93
C HIS A 47 0.95 -10.60 -3.07
N ALA A 48 0.12 -10.54 -4.12
CA ALA A 48 -0.89 -9.50 -4.26
C ALA A 48 -1.93 -9.60 -3.13
N ILE A 49 -2.36 -8.46 -2.62
CA ILE A 49 -3.18 -8.38 -1.41
C ILE A 49 -4.52 -9.13 -1.55
N ARG A 50 -4.88 -9.87 -0.50
CA ARG A 50 -6.06 -10.72 -0.40
C ARG A 50 -7.18 -10.06 0.38
N ASP A 51 -8.39 -10.62 0.27
CA ASP A 51 -9.57 -10.05 0.92
C ASP A 51 -9.42 -10.05 2.44
N GLU A 52 -8.84 -11.11 3.02
CA GLU A 52 -8.60 -11.22 4.46
C GLU A 52 -7.70 -10.09 5.00
N GLU A 53 -6.68 -9.72 4.23
CA GLU A 53 -5.75 -8.63 4.56
C GLU A 53 -6.44 -7.27 4.39
N LEU A 54 -7.22 -7.09 3.31
CA LEU A 54 -8.00 -5.88 3.10
C LEU A 54 -9.09 -5.68 4.17
N VAL A 55 -9.74 -6.75 4.65
CA VAL A 55 -10.66 -6.69 5.80
C VAL A 55 -9.91 -6.18 7.03
N TRP A 56 -8.71 -6.68 7.29
CA TRP A 56 -7.90 -6.22 8.42
C TRP A 56 -7.48 -4.75 8.27
N LEU A 57 -6.98 -4.35 7.10
CA LEU A 57 -6.59 -2.95 6.82
C LEU A 57 -7.76 -1.97 6.90
N LYS A 58 -8.96 -2.43 6.51
CA LYS A 58 -10.19 -1.64 6.66
C LYS A 58 -10.57 -1.43 8.11
N ARG A 59 -10.40 -2.46 8.95
CA ARG A 59 -10.64 -2.37 10.40
C ARG A 59 -9.63 -1.46 11.11
N THR A 60 -8.39 -1.35 10.60
CA THR A 60 -7.35 -0.47 11.16
C THR A 60 -7.36 0.95 10.57
N GLY A 61 -8.23 1.23 9.59
CA GLY A 61 -8.41 2.56 9.00
C GLY A 61 -7.40 2.95 7.91
N GLN A 62 -6.55 2.00 7.48
CA GLN A 62 -5.59 2.22 6.39
C GLN A 62 -6.28 2.14 5.02
N VAL A 63 -7.30 1.28 4.92
CA VAL A 63 -8.16 1.15 3.74
C VAL A 63 -9.55 1.67 4.10
N LEU A 64 -10.13 2.54 3.28
CA LEU A 64 -11.51 3.00 3.44
C LEU A 64 -12.49 1.99 2.84
N ASN A 65 -12.17 1.46 1.67
CA ASN A 65 -12.98 0.46 1.00
C ASN A 65 -12.16 -0.34 -0.02
N TYR A 66 -12.72 -1.42 -0.55
CA TYR A 66 -12.11 -2.18 -1.64
C TYR A 66 -13.17 -2.98 -2.40
N ASP A 67 -12.83 -3.38 -3.62
CA ASP A 67 -13.59 -4.32 -4.43
C ASP A 67 -12.65 -5.33 -5.13
N ALA A 68 -13.15 -6.01 -6.16
CA ALA A 68 -12.39 -7.01 -6.91
C ALA A 68 -11.17 -6.43 -7.65
N GLY A 69 -11.19 -5.15 -8.03
CA GLY A 69 -10.14 -4.50 -8.82
C GLY A 69 -9.47 -3.31 -8.14
N GLN A 70 -10.12 -2.69 -7.15
CA GLN A 70 -9.65 -1.45 -6.54
C GLN A 70 -9.54 -1.53 -5.02
N VAL A 71 -8.56 -0.78 -4.49
CA VAL A 71 -8.41 -0.47 -3.08
C VAL A 71 -8.47 1.04 -2.91
N PHE A 72 -9.29 1.51 -1.98
CA PHE A 72 -9.48 2.92 -1.67
C PHE A 72 -8.76 3.22 -0.36
N LEU A 73 -7.64 3.92 -0.42
CA LEU A 73 -6.84 4.28 0.75
C LEU A 73 -7.35 5.55 1.42
N SER A 74 -7.24 5.61 2.75
CA SER A 74 -7.61 6.81 3.53
C SER A 74 -6.70 7.99 3.24
N SER A 75 -5.42 7.71 3.09
CA SER A 75 -4.43 8.60 2.49
C SER A 75 -3.22 7.76 2.09
N LEU A 76 -2.55 8.17 1.01
CA LEU A 76 -1.14 7.82 0.86
C LEU A 76 -0.34 8.86 1.63
N PRO A 77 0.54 8.49 2.57
CA PRO A 77 1.30 9.50 3.28
C PRO A 77 2.18 10.25 2.27
N GLU A 78 2.12 11.58 2.31
CA GLU A 78 2.98 12.41 1.47
C GLU A 78 4.45 12.03 1.72
N ARG A 79 5.24 11.95 0.65
CA ARG A 79 6.69 11.78 0.75
C ARG A 79 7.18 12.82 1.75
N LYS A 80 7.71 12.40 2.91
CA LYS A 80 8.39 13.31 3.83
C LYS A 80 9.52 13.96 3.03
N ARG A 81 9.27 15.16 2.48
CA ARG A 81 10.33 15.99 1.93
C ARG A 81 11.21 16.27 3.14
N LYS A 82 12.44 15.74 3.15
CA LYS A 82 13.46 16.29 4.04
C LYS A 82 13.46 17.80 3.77
N PRO A 83 13.36 18.67 4.79
CA PRO A 83 13.72 20.06 4.59
C PRO A 83 15.10 20.07 3.93
N LEU A 84 15.26 20.82 2.82
CA LEU A 84 16.60 21.17 2.36
C LEU A 84 17.28 21.89 3.54
N ASP A 85 18.41 21.37 4.01
CA ASP A 85 19.38 22.16 4.77
C ASP A 85 20.04 23.21 3.84
#